data_AF-A0A9P6CPQ5-F1
#
_entry.id   AF-A0A9P6CPQ5-F1
#
_cell.length_a   1.000
_cell.length_b   1.000
_cell.length_c   1.000
_cell.angle_alpha   90.00
_cell.angle_beta   90.00
_cell.angle_gamma   90.00
#
_symmetry.space_group_name_H-M   'P 1'
#
loop_
_entity.id
_entity.type
_entity.pdbx_description
1 polymer ?
#
loop_
_entity_poly.entity_id
_entity_poly.type
_entity_poly.pdbx_seq_one_letter_code
_entity_poly.pdbx_strand_id
1 'polypeptide(L)'
;MTPILWDPQDPSISIRVACYYFARASTFTFIYGISVLLFLQSITVYITRKQSTRSQHWMFLISTITFILGTINESTVILETVIFIRAAFSMDRNTSPLEKYQVALKLMAKPNTIYQLVSACEILFSDCIIVWRAFVLLQYRRWLVIVPSLLLLCTFATDILFFWKLSKYAEIGLNQWENTISSIMISLSLATNIIATMLIFHVYWMYRKEMTSALGVRRATQAERILSLLIESGVIFCLLQVQILLLKVTTNIS
;
A
#
# COMPACT_ATOMS: atom_id res chain seq x y z
N MET A 1 -2.80 -8.66 28.43
CA MET A 1 -3.27 -9.60 27.39
C MET A 1 -2.11 -10.49 27.04
N THR A 2 -2.16 -11.73 27.51
CA THR A 2 -1.20 -12.78 27.17
C THR A 2 -1.27 -13.05 25.66
N PRO A 3 -0.14 -13.20 24.95
CA PRO A 3 -0.18 -13.70 23.58
C PRO A 3 -0.79 -15.09 23.66
N ILE A 4 -1.87 -15.33 22.93
CA ILE A 4 -2.44 -16.67 22.82
C ILE A 4 -1.31 -17.56 22.32
N LEU A 5 -0.96 -18.55 23.14
CA LEU A 5 0.05 -19.52 22.79
C LEU A 5 -0.40 -20.16 21.49
N TRP A 6 0.40 -19.96 20.45
CA TRP A 6 0.42 -20.79 19.25
C TRP A 6 0.37 -22.26 19.72
N ASP A 7 -0.79 -22.91 19.58
CA ASP A 7 -0.92 -24.35 19.85
C ASP A 7 -0.59 -25.09 18.54
N PRO A 8 0.58 -25.76 18.46
CA PRO A 8 0.96 -26.56 17.29
C PRO A 8 -0.08 -27.61 16.90
N GLN A 9 -0.96 -28.00 17.82
CA GLN A 9 -1.90 -29.09 17.64
C GLN A 9 -3.30 -28.65 17.21
N ASP A 10 -3.61 -27.34 17.18
CA ASP A 10 -4.87 -26.86 16.64
C ASP A 10 -4.76 -26.68 15.11
N PRO A 11 -5.37 -27.57 14.29
CA PRO A 11 -5.36 -27.43 12.84
C PRO A 11 -6.02 -26.12 12.37
N SER A 12 -6.88 -25.50 13.18
CA SER A 12 -7.53 -24.24 12.86
C SER A 12 -6.53 -23.07 12.75
N ILE A 13 -5.47 -23.06 13.57
CA ILE A 13 -4.44 -22.02 13.57
C ILE A 13 -3.57 -22.13 12.31
N SER A 14 -3.15 -23.35 11.97
CA SER A 14 -2.35 -23.61 10.76
C SER A 14 -3.08 -23.19 9.48
N ILE A 15 -4.38 -23.48 9.39
CA ILE A 15 -5.23 -23.06 8.26
C ILE A 15 -5.35 -21.53 8.22
N ARG A 16 -5.57 -20.87 9.35
CA ARG A 16 -5.69 -19.39 9.42
C ARG A 16 -4.40 -18.70 8.95
N VAL A 17 -3.24 -19.19 9.40
CA VAL A 17 -1.95 -18.62 8.99
C VAL A 17 -1.72 -18.82 7.48
N ALA A 18 -2.03 -20.00 6.94
CA ALA A 18 -1.95 -20.25 5.50
C ALA A 18 -2.89 -19.33 4.70
N CYS A 19 -4.14 -19.15 5.15
CA CYS A 19 -5.10 -18.22 4.56
C CYS A 19 -4.58 -16.77 4.62
N TYR A 20 -3.94 -16.35 5.71
CA TYR A 20 -3.34 -15.03 5.83
C TYR A 20 -2.23 -14.81 4.79
N TYR A 21 -1.25 -15.70 4.68
CA TYR A 21 -0.17 -15.57 3.70
C TYR A 21 -0.69 -15.60 2.26
N PHE A 22 -1.67 -16.46 1.97
CA PHE A 22 -2.29 -16.53 0.65
C PHE A 22 -3.10 -15.27 0.30
N ALA A 23 -3.93 -14.78 1.23
CA ALA A 23 -4.70 -13.56 1.04
C ALA A 23 -3.77 -12.34 0.87
N ARG A 24 -2.73 -12.25 1.70
CA ARG A 24 -1.69 -11.22 1.59
C ARG A 24 -1.03 -11.29 0.21
N ALA A 25 -0.48 -12.43 -0.20
CA ALA A 25 0.16 -12.57 -1.50
C ALA A 25 -0.77 -12.16 -2.65
N SER A 26 -2.02 -12.64 -2.65
CA SER A 26 -3.01 -12.31 -3.68
C SER A 26 -3.30 -10.80 -3.78
N THR A 27 -3.44 -10.12 -2.63
CA THR A 27 -3.65 -8.66 -2.59
C THR A 27 -2.44 -7.91 -3.14
N PHE A 28 -1.22 -8.28 -2.75
CA PHE A 28 0.01 -7.63 -3.22
C PHE A 28 0.24 -7.88 -4.71
N THR A 29 0.01 -9.10 -5.21
CA THR A 29 0.11 -9.40 -6.65
C THR A 29 -0.88 -8.58 -7.47
N PHE A 30 -2.12 -8.39 -6.97
CA PHE A 30 -3.12 -7.56 -7.65
C PHE A 30 -2.68 -6.10 -7.74
N ILE A 31 -2.20 -5.52 -6.63
CA ILE A 31 -1.67 -4.14 -6.60
C ILE A 31 -0.46 -4.01 -7.52
N TYR A 32 0.45 -4.97 -7.50
CA TYR A 32 1.63 -4.99 -8.35
C TYR A 32 1.26 -5.01 -9.83
N GLY A 33 0.26 -5.80 -10.22
CA GLY A 33 -0.28 -5.80 -11.59
C GLY A 33 -0.75 -4.41 -12.06
N ILE A 34 -1.42 -3.66 -11.19
CA ILE A 34 -1.82 -2.27 -11.48
C ILE A 34 -0.59 -1.39 -11.67
N SER A 35 0.41 -1.51 -10.80
CA SER A 35 1.67 -0.76 -10.90
C SER A 35 2.42 -1.04 -12.20
N VAL A 36 2.43 -2.29 -12.69
CA VAL A 36 3.01 -2.64 -13.99
C VAL A 36 2.29 -1.91 -15.13
N LEU A 37 0.95 -1.93 -15.14
CA LEU A 37 0.17 -1.26 -16.17
C LEU A 37 0.41 0.26 -16.18
N LEU A 38 0.46 0.89 -15.01
CA LEU A 38 0.74 2.33 -14.87
C LEU A 38 2.16 2.68 -15.33
N PHE A 39 3.13 1.82 -15.06
CA PHE A 39 4.50 2.00 -15.52
C PHE A 39 4.60 1.90 -17.05
N LEU A 40 3.96 0.90 -17.66
CA LEU A 40 3.90 0.75 -19.12
C LEU A 40 3.20 1.94 -19.80
N GLN A 41 2.13 2.46 -19.20
CA GLN A 41 1.47 3.68 -19.67
C GLN A 41 2.39 4.90 -19.54
N SER A 42 3.11 5.02 -18.43
CA SER A 42 4.08 6.10 -18.20
C SER A 42 5.20 6.08 -19.25
N ILE A 43 5.73 4.90 -19.59
CA ILE A 43 6.71 4.72 -20.68
C ILE A 43 6.11 5.15 -22.01
N THR A 44 4.91 4.67 -22.34
CA THR A 44 4.27 4.95 -23.63
C THR A 44 4.05 6.45 -23.80
N VAL A 45 3.54 7.14 -22.77
CA VAL A 45 3.35 8.60 -22.80
C VAL A 45 4.69 9.33 -22.93
N TYR A 46 5.74 8.86 -22.24
CA TYR A 46 7.06 9.48 -22.29
C TYR A 46 7.71 9.38 -23.68
N ILE A 47 7.58 8.24 -24.36
CA ILE A 47 8.17 7.99 -25.69
C ILE A 47 7.35 8.65 -26.80
N THR A 48 6.03 8.61 -26.72
CA THR A 48 5.15 9.09 -27.81
C THR A 48 5.04 10.62 -27.90
N ARG A 49 5.38 11.34 -26.81
CA ARG A 49 5.30 12.80 -26.77
C ARG A 49 6.58 13.43 -27.32
N LYS A 50 6.47 14.17 -28.43
CA LYS A 50 7.60 14.90 -29.07
C LYS A 50 8.29 15.92 -28.16
N GLN A 51 7.58 16.50 -27.20
CA GLN A 51 8.14 17.40 -26.19
C GLN A 51 7.58 17.02 -24.83
N SER A 52 8.49 16.61 -23.94
CA SER A 52 8.15 16.23 -22.58
C SER A 52 8.22 17.44 -21.66
N THR A 53 7.15 17.67 -20.91
CA THR A 53 7.06 18.72 -19.89
C THR A 53 7.78 18.30 -18.61
N ARG A 54 8.15 19.27 -17.76
CA ARG A 54 8.71 19.00 -16.42
C ARG A 54 7.84 18.05 -15.60
N SER A 55 6.52 18.22 -15.66
CA SER A 55 5.57 17.35 -14.96
C SER A 55 5.64 15.91 -15.46
N GLN A 56 5.82 15.68 -16.76
CA GLN A 56 5.92 14.33 -17.33
C GLN A 56 7.23 13.64 -16.92
N HIS A 57 8.34 14.37 -16.82
CA HIS A 57 9.59 13.82 -16.28
C HIS A 57 9.43 13.39 -14.82
N TRP A 58 8.84 14.24 -13.98
CA TRP A 58 8.58 13.90 -12.59
C TRP A 58 7.63 12.70 -12.45
N MET A 59 6.55 12.66 -13.25
CA MET A 59 5.64 11.52 -13.25
C MET A 59 6.33 10.23 -13.69
N PHE A 60 7.15 10.27 -14.74
CA PHE A 60 7.90 9.09 -15.19
C PHE A 60 8.90 8.62 -14.13
N LEU A 61 9.64 9.54 -13.51
CA LEU A 61 10.59 9.23 -12.44
C LEU A 61 9.87 8.57 -11.25
N ILE A 62 8.77 9.18 -10.78
CA ILE A 62 8.01 8.66 -9.64
C ILE A 62 7.41 7.28 -9.98
N SER A 63 6.79 7.12 -11.16
CA SER A 63 6.26 5.83 -11.61
C SER A 63 7.34 4.74 -11.66
N THR A 64 8.57 5.11 -12.07
CA THR A 64 9.72 4.20 -12.10
C THR A 64 10.13 3.79 -10.69
N ILE A 65 10.24 4.75 -9.77
CA ILE A 65 10.57 4.49 -8.36
C ILE A 65 9.52 3.57 -7.74
N THR A 66 8.22 3.89 -7.89
CA THR A 66 7.14 3.05 -7.35
C THR A 66 7.11 1.65 -7.97
N PHE A 67 7.45 1.51 -9.26
CA PHE A 67 7.55 0.21 -9.90
C PHE A 67 8.69 -0.63 -9.33
N ILE A 68 9.89 -0.04 -9.14
CA ILE A 68 11.04 -0.73 -8.52
C ILE A 68 10.71 -1.16 -7.09
N LEU A 69 10.15 -0.24 -6.28
CA LEU A 69 9.74 -0.55 -4.91
C LEU A 69 8.71 -1.67 -4.87
N GLY A 70 7.65 -1.59 -5.70
CA GLY A 70 6.63 -2.64 -5.78
C GLY A 70 7.19 -3.99 -6.23
N THR A 71 8.18 -4.01 -7.13
CA THR A 71 8.85 -5.25 -7.56
C THR A 71 9.61 -5.90 -6.41
N ILE A 72 10.35 -5.11 -5.63
CA ILE A 72 11.07 -5.61 -4.45
C ILE A 72 10.07 -6.11 -3.41
N ASN A 73 9.00 -5.35 -3.17
CA ASN A 73 7.97 -5.68 -2.20
C ASN A 73 7.29 -7.02 -2.54
N GLU A 74 6.81 -7.18 -3.77
CA GLU A 74 6.19 -8.42 -4.24
C GLU A 74 7.16 -9.61 -4.14
N SER A 75 8.41 -9.41 -4.54
CA SER A 75 9.45 -10.46 -4.45
C SER A 75 9.67 -10.92 -3.00
N THR A 76 9.67 -10.00 -2.03
CA THR A 76 9.80 -10.34 -0.60
C THR A 76 8.57 -11.08 -0.07
N VAL A 77 7.35 -10.69 -0.46
CA VAL A 77 6.11 -11.38 -0.05
C VAL A 77 6.06 -12.81 -0.61
N ILE A 78 6.45 -13.00 -1.87
CA ILE A 78 6.55 -14.34 -2.48
C ILE A 78 7.60 -15.17 -1.74
N LEU A 79 8.78 -14.59 -1.45
CA LEU A 79 9.84 -15.29 -0.72
C LEU A 79 9.39 -15.75 0.67
N GLU A 80 8.73 -14.87 1.44
CA GLU A 80 8.14 -15.23 2.75
C GLU A 80 7.12 -16.36 2.61
N THR A 81 6.24 -16.28 1.61
CA THR A 81 5.23 -17.32 1.35
C THR A 81 5.89 -18.66 1.03
N VAL A 82 6.94 -18.67 0.21
CA VAL A 82 7.70 -19.89 -0.13
C VAL A 82 8.42 -20.45 1.09
N ILE A 83 9.05 -19.61 1.92
CA ILE A 83 9.71 -20.05 3.16
C ILE A 83 8.68 -20.69 4.11
N PHE A 84 7.49 -20.08 4.26
CA PHE A 84 6.42 -20.61 5.08
C PHE A 84 5.97 -22.00 4.59
N ILE A 85 5.68 -22.13 3.29
CA ILE A 85 5.25 -23.40 2.69
C ILE A 85 6.33 -24.47 2.85
N ARG A 86 7.61 -24.15 2.61
CA ARG A 86 8.71 -25.12 2.79
C ARG A 86 8.86 -25.55 4.24
N ALA A 87 8.78 -24.63 5.19
CA ALA A 87 8.87 -24.97 6.61
C ALA A 87 7.68 -25.84 7.06
N ALA A 88 6.46 -25.55 6.56
CA ALA A 88 5.26 -26.30 6.90
C ALA A 88 5.24 -27.71 6.28
N PHE A 89 5.65 -27.85 5.01
CA PHE A 89 5.44 -29.09 4.23
C PHE A 89 6.70 -29.90 3.91
N SER A 90 7.90 -29.32 3.97
CA SER A 90 9.15 -30.00 3.57
C SER A 90 10.03 -30.47 4.72
N MET A 91 9.75 -30.08 5.97
CA MET A 91 10.47 -30.57 7.15
C MET A 91 9.92 -31.92 7.62
N ASP A 92 10.82 -32.78 8.13
CA ASP A 92 10.53 -34.16 8.56
C ASP A 92 9.23 -34.25 9.38
N ARG A 93 8.42 -35.30 9.20
CA ARG A 93 7.19 -35.49 9.98
C ARG A 93 7.45 -35.55 11.49
N ASN A 94 8.68 -35.91 11.88
CA ASN A 94 9.10 -36.03 13.26
C ASN A 94 9.52 -34.70 13.92
N THR A 95 9.74 -33.63 13.15
CA THR A 95 10.03 -32.31 13.76
C THR A 95 8.75 -31.74 14.35
N SER A 96 8.83 -31.24 15.57
CA SER A 96 7.67 -30.62 16.21
C SER A 96 7.21 -29.43 15.36
N PRO A 97 5.90 -29.14 15.27
CA PRO A 97 5.46 -28.01 14.48
C PRO A 97 6.06 -26.68 14.99
N LEU A 98 6.41 -26.62 16.29
CA LEU A 98 6.99 -25.43 16.94
C LEU A 98 8.36 -25.11 16.36
N GLU A 99 9.19 -26.14 16.23
CA GLU A 99 10.53 -26.02 15.63
C GLU A 99 10.43 -25.60 14.17
N LYS A 100 9.47 -26.16 13.41
CA LYS A 100 9.23 -25.76 12.01
C LYS A 100 8.88 -24.28 11.91
N TYR A 101 8.00 -23.80 12.78
CA TYR A 101 7.61 -22.40 12.84
C TYR A 101 8.78 -21.49 13.23
N GLN A 102 9.56 -21.84 14.25
CA GLN A 102 10.71 -21.06 14.69
C GLN A 102 11.80 -20.96 13.60
N VAL A 103 12.03 -22.04 12.86
CA VAL A 103 12.97 -22.01 11.71
C VAL A 103 12.42 -21.11 10.60
N ALA A 104 11.12 -21.18 10.30
CA ALA A 104 10.48 -20.28 9.33
C ALA A 104 10.67 -18.82 9.72
N LEU A 105 10.40 -18.47 10.98
CA LEU A 105 10.57 -17.10 11.50
C LEU A 105 12.01 -16.59 11.36
N LYS A 106 13.00 -17.42 11.70
CA LYS A 106 14.43 -17.06 11.56
C LYS A 106 14.80 -16.81 10.10
N LEU A 107 14.29 -17.63 9.18
CA LEU A 107 14.53 -17.47 7.74
C LEU A 107 13.81 -16.24 7.16
N MET A 108 12.66 -15.87 7.71
CA MET A 108 11.87 -14.70 7.30
C MET A 108 12.39 -13.38 7.86
N ALA A 109 13.21 -13.37 8.92
CA ALA A 109 13.63 -12.14 9.59
C ALA A 109 14.27 -11.12 8.62
N LYS A 110 15.21 -11.56 7.77
CA LYS A 110 15.85 -10.69 6.77
C LYS A 110 14.88 -10.22 5.68
N PRO A 111 14.13 -11.11 4.98
CA PRO A 111 13.10 -10.71 4.04
C PRO A 111 12.07 -9.72 4.63
N ASN A 112 11.61 -9.96 5.85
CA ASN A 112 10.64 -9.11 6.53
C ASN A 112 11.19 -7.71 6.78
N THR A 113 12.45 -7.60 7.20
CA THR A 113 13.11 -6.29 7.34
C THR A 113 13.16 -5.52 6.03
N ILE A 114 13.50 -6.19 4.92
CA ILE A 114 13.53 -5.57 3.59
C ILE A 114 12.10 -5.15 3.17
N TYR A 115 11.13 -6.04 3.36
CA TYR A 115 9.71 -5.78 3.10
C TYR A 115 9.23 -4.53 3.85
N GLN A 116 9.50 -4.41 5.14
CA GLN A 116 9.06 -3.28 5.95
C GLN A 116 9.71 -1.96 5.48
N LEU A 117 11.02 -1.96 5.21
CA LEU A 117 11.75 -0.81 4.69
C LEU A 117 11.19 -0.33 3.35
N VAL A 118 10.96 -1.26 2.42
CA VAL A 118 10.46 -0.96 1.08
C VAL A 118 9.01 -0.51 1.13
N SER A 119 8.17 -1.17 1.93
CA SER A 119 6.76 -0.81 2.13
C SER A 119 6.60 0.61 2.69
N ALA A 120 7.44 1.01 3.64
CA ALA A 120 7.47 2.37 4.19
C ALA A 120 7.70 3.42 3.09
N CYS A 121 8.74 3.22 2.28
CA CYS A 121 9.02 4.09 1.14
C CYS A 121 7.87 4.10 0.13
N GLU A 122 7.31 2.94 -0.22
CA GLU A 122 6.22 2.82 -1.19
C GLU A 122 4.97 3.58 -0.75
N ILE A 123 4.59 3.49 0.54
CA ILE A 123 3.49 4.25 1.13
C ILE A 123 3.74 5.76 1.00
N LEU A 124 4.93 6.24 1.33
CA LEU A 124 5.28 7.67 1.22
C LEU A 124 5.16 8.20 -0.20
N PHE A 125 5.74 7.48 -1.18
CA PHE A 125 5.66 7.90 -2.58
C PHE A 125 4.21 7.88 -3.07
N SER A 126 3.42 6.86 -2.69
CA SER A 126 2.00 6.78 -3.02
C SER A 126 1.22 7.97 -2.48
N ASP A 127 1.38 8.29 -1.19
CA ASP A 127 0.71 9.42 -0.55
C ASP A 127 1.12 10.76 -1.18
N CYS A 128 2.41 10.92 -1.53
CA CYS A 128 2.88 12.11 -2.24
C CYS A 128 2.16 12.30 -3.59
N ILE A 129 1.97 11.22 -4.36
CA ILE A 129 1.24 11.27 -5.64
C ILE A 129 -0.23 11.62 -5.40
N ILE A 130 -0.86 11.08 -4.36
CA ILE A 130 -2.25 11.40 -3.98
C ILE A 130 -2.39 12.90 -3.66
N VAL A 131 -1.56 13.43 -2.76
CA VAL A 131 -1.60 14.84 -2.34
C VAL A 131 -1.29 15.76 -3.52
N TRP A 132 -0.29 15.41 -4.33
CA TRP A 132 0.05 16.17 -5.54
C TRP A 132 -1.13 16.25 -6.53
N ARG A 133 -1.82 15.12 -6.78
CA ARG A 133 -3.02 15.10 -7.64
C ARG A 133 -4.11 16.02 -7.11
N ALA A 134 -4.41 15.96 -5.82
CA ALA A 134 -5.39 16.84 -5.20
C ALA A 134 -4.98 18.32 -5.36
N PHE A 135 -3.71 18.64 -5.13
CA PHE A 135 -3.17 20.00 -5.29
C PHE A 135 -3.33 20.55 -6.71
N VAL A 136 -3.01 19.75 -7.73
CA VAL A 136 -3.10 20.16 -9.14
C VAL A 136 -4.56 20.39 -9.56
N LEU A 137 -5.50 19.57 -9.05
CA LEU A 137 -6.92 19.68 -9.37
C LEU A 137 -7.63 20.82 -8.64
N LEU A 138 -7.24 21.13 -7.40
CA LEU A 138 -7.87 22.14 -6.55
C LEU A 138 -7.31 23.56 -6.78
N GLN A 139 -7.17 23.99 -8.03
CA GLN A 139 -6.48 25.24 -8.38
C GLN A 139 -7.00 26.49 -7.64
N TYR A 140 -8.32 26.60 -7.43
CA TYR A 140 -8.97 27.74 -6.78
C TYR A 140 -9.15 27.60 -5.26
N ARG A 141 -9.11 26.38 -4.71
CA ARG A 141 -9.34 26.10 -3.27
C ARG A 141 -8.21 25.26 -2.68
N ARG A 142 -6.96 25.66 -2.95
CA ARG A 142 -5.74 24.94 -2.52
C ARG A 142 -5.64 24.77 -1.01
N TRP A 143 -6.28 25.63 -0.22
CA TRP A 143 -6.31 25.51 1.24
C TRP A 143 -6.92 24.17 1.72
N LEU A 144 -7.82 23.54 0.95
CA LEU A 144 -8.38 22.23 1.27
C LEU A 144 -7.34 21.11 1.25
N VAL A 145 -6.21 21.30 0.58
CA VAL A 145 -5.11 20.34 0.49
C VAL A 145 -4.26 20.33 1.76
N ILE A 146 -4.40 21.33 2.63
CA ILE A 146 -3.68 21.38 3.92
C ILE A 146 -3.95 20.12 4.74
N VAL A 147 -5.19 19.63 4.75
CA VAL A 147 -5.57 18.44 5.54
C VAL A 147 -4.83 17.17 5.06
N PRO A 148 -4.90 16.75 3.78
CA PRO A 148 -4.13 15.59 3.32
C PRO A 148 -2.61 15.83 3.35
N SER A 149 -2.14 17.08 3.23
CA SER A 149 -0.71 17.39 3.43
C SER A 149 -0.25 17.20 4.88
N LEU A 150 -1.07 17.55 5.87
CA LEU A 150 -0.77 17.30 7.29
C LEU A 150 -0.71 15.79 7.57
N LEU A 151 -1.62 15.01 7.00
CA LEU A 151 -1.59 13.55 7.13
C LEU A 151 -0.33 12.95 6.49
N LEU A 152 0.08 13.42 5.31
CA LEU A 152 1.35 13.02 4.70
C LEU A 152 2.56 13.36 5.59
N LEU A 153 2.56 14.52 6.26
CA LEU A 153 3.60 14.88 7.22
C LEU A 153 3.61 13.94 8.44
N CYS A 154 2.44 13.53 8.91
CA CYS A 154 2.34 12.50 9.95
C CYS A 154 2.90 11.16 9.47
N THR A 155 2.58 10.72 8.26
CA THR A 155 3.16 9.50 7.66
C THR A 155 4.68 9.59 7.63
N PHE A 156 5.23 10.70 7.11
CA PHE A 156 6.67 10.95 7.05
C PHE A 156 7.34 10.95 8.43
N ALA A 157 6.71 11.53 9.45
CA ALA A 157 7.21 11.47 10.82
C ALA A 157 7.22 10.04 11.36
N THR A 158 6.18 9.24 11.08
CA THR A 158 6.13 7.83 11.49
C THR A 158 7.19 6.98 10.79
N ASP A 159 7.49 7.26 9.52
CA ASP A 159 8.56 6.59 8.77
C ASP A 159 9.94 6.89 9.32
N ILE A 160 10.22 8.15 9.68
CA ILE A 160 11.49 8.51 10.32
C ILE A 160 11.66 7.75 11.65
N LEU A 161 10.61 7.69 12.47
CA LEU A 161 10.64 6.93 13.73
C LEU A 161 10.85 5.44 13.48
N PHE A 162 10.22 4.90 12.43
CA PHE A 162 10.39 3.52 12.02
C PHE A 162 11.85 3.23 11.62
N PHE A 163 12.44 4.02 10.73
CA PHE A 163 13.84 3.86 10.30
C PHE A 163 14.83 4.06 11.43
N TRP A 164 14.57 5.01 12.32
CA TRP A 164 15.43 5.23 13.49
C TRP A 164 15.44 4.00 14.39
N LYS A 165 14.28 3.39 14.67
CA LYS A 165 14.20 2.13 15.43
C LYS A 165 14.87 0.99 14.69
N LEU A 166 14.64 0.86 13.39
CA LEU A 166 15.28 -0.16 12.56
C LEU A 166 16.81 -0.06 12.58
N SER A 167 17.37 1.15 12.61
CA SER A 167 18.82 1.36 12.70
C SER A 167 19.42 0.95 14.05
N LYS A 168 18.62 0.89 15.11
CA LYS A 168 19.06 0.58 16.48
C LYS A 168 18.94 -0.90 16.83
N TYR A 169 18.00 -1.61 16.21
CA TYR A 169 17.75 -3.02 16.46
C TYR A 169 17.90 -3.78 15.14
N ALA A 170 19.04 -4.45 14.95
CA ALA A 170 19.39 -5.13 13.69
C ALA A 170 18.58 -6.41 13.42
N GLU A 171 17.93 -6.97 14.45
CA GLU A 171 17.07 -8.16 14.34
C GLU A 171 15.65 -7.79 14.76
N ILE A 172 14.92 -7.32 13.76
CA ILE A 172 13.50 -6.96 13.82
C ILE A 172 12.72 -8.25 13.55
N GLY A 173 12.57 -9.06 14.61
CA GLY A 173 11.58 -10.13 14.66
C GLY A 173 10.18 -9.54 14.77
N LEU A 174 9.13 -10.36 14.60
CA LEU A 174 7.71 -9.99 14.68
C LEU A 174 7.31 -9.37 16.03
N ASN A 175 7.80 -8.16 16.32
CA ASN A 175 7.60 -7.49 17.58
C ASN A 175 6.31 -6.67 17.50
N GLN A 176 5.49 -6.70 18.55
CA GLN A 176 4.20 -6.00 18.62
C GLN A 176 4.26 -4.51 18.23
N TRP A 177 5.40 -3.87 18.50
CA TRP A 177 5.67 -2.48 18.13
C TRP A 177 5.66 -2.24 16.61
N GLU A 178 6.27 -3.13 15.83
CA GLU A 178 6.38 -3.00 14.37
C GLU A 178 5.02 -3.15 13.72
N ASN A 179 4.23 -4.13 14.18
CA ASN A 179 2.86 -4.31 13.75
C ASN A 179 2.02 -3.06 14.06
N THR A 180 2.26 -2.43 15.22
CA THR A 180 1.56 -1.19 15.62
C THR A 180 1.93 -0.02 14.72
N ILE A 181 3.23 0.27 14.54
CA ILE A 181 3.68 1.35 13.64
C ILE A 181 3.16 1.12 12.23
N SER A 182 3.34 -0.08 11.69
CA SER A 182 2.93 -0.38 10.32
C SER A 182 1.42 -0.24 10.14
N SER A 183 0.62 -0.53 11.18
CA SER A 183 -0.83 -0.29 11.15
C SER A 183 -1.18 1.20 11.20
N ILE A 184 -0.44 1.99 11.99
CA ILE A 184 -0.59 3.45 12.04
C ILE A 184 -0.29 4.07 10.66
N MET A 185 0.82 3.66 10.04
CA MET A 185 1.22 4.15 8.72
C MET A 185 0.17 3.85 7.64
N ILE A 186 -0.33 2.61 7.59
CA ILE A 186 -1.39 2.24 6.63
C ILE A 186 -2.68 3.02 6.92
N SER A 187 -3.00 3.26 8.20
CA SER A 187 -4.19 4.04 8.59
C SER A 187 -4.08 5.51 8.19
N LEU A 188 -2.89 6.11 8.34
CA LEU A 188 -2.62 7.48 7.90
C LEU A 188 -2.69 7.62 6.37
N SER A 189 -2.11 6.66 5.65
CA SER A 189 -2.20 6.61 4.18
C SER A 189 -3.64 6.41 3.71
N LEU A 190 -4.41 5.52 4.37
CA LEU A 190 -5.83 5.34 4.11
C LEU A 190 -6.62 6.63 4.33
N ALA A 191 -6.40 7.32 5.44
CA ALA A 191 -7.05 8.60 5.72
C ALA A 191 -6.69 9.65 4.64
N THR A 192 -5.42 9.72 4.24
CA THR A 192 -4.94 10.60 3.17
C THR A 192 -5.67 10.32 1.86
N ASN A 193 -5.80 9.05 1.48
CA ASN A 193 -6.47 8.65 0.25
C ASN A 193 -7.98 8.92 0.30
N ILE A 194 -8.66 8.60 1.40
CA ILE A 194 -10.09 8.90 1.57
C ILE A 194 -10.33 10.40 1.42
N ILE A 195 -9.57 11.23 2.13
CA ILE A 195 -9.76 12.69 2.11
C ILE A 195 -9.45 13.25 0.72
N ALA A 196 -8.35 12.85 0.09
CA ALA A 196 -8.02 13.28 -1.26
C ALA A 196 -9.08 12.85 -2.28
N THR A 197 -9.58 11.62 -2.19
CA THR A 197 -10.64 11.09 -3.07
C THR A 197 -11.94 11.87 -2.87
N MET A 198 -12.32 12.19 -1.64
CA MET A 198 -13.49 13.02 -1.33
C MET A 198 -13.37 14.44 -1.87
N LEU A 199 -12.17 15.04 -1.78
CA LEU A 199 -11.90 16.36 -2.36
C LEU A 199 -11.99 16.34 -3.89
N ILE A 200 -11.45 15.31 -4.54
CA ILE A 200 -11.55 15.13 -6.00
C ILE A 200 -13.02 14.90 -6.41
N PHE A 201 -13.77 14.12 -5.64
CA PHE A 201 -15.21 13.94 -5.84
C PHE A 201 -15.98 15.25 -5.72
N HIS A 202 -15.65 16.10 -4.75
CA HIS A 202 -16.26 17.42 -4.62
C HIS A 202 -16.01 18.29 -5.86
N VAL A 203 -14.78 18.30 -6.38
CA VAL A 203 -14.43 19.01 -7.63
C VAL A 203 -15.23 18.46 -8.81
N TYR A 204 -15.31 17.14 -8.94
CA TYR A 204 -16.13 16.48 -9.96
C TYR A 204 -17.60 16.91 -9.89
N TRP A 205 -18.18 16.90 -8.68
CA TRP A 205 -19.56 17.29 -8.47
C TRP A 205 -19.82 18.76 -8.82
N MET A 206 -18.95 19.67 -8.39
CA MET A 206 -19.05 21.09 -8.73
C MET A 206 -18.97 21.31 -10.25
N TYR A 207 -17.97 20.72 -10.89
CA TYR A 207 -17.78 20.83 -12.34
C TYR A 207 -19.00 20.33 -13.11
N ARG A 208 -19.54 19.17 -12.73
CA ARG A 208 -20.74 18.60 -13.34
C ARG A 208 -21.97 19.48 -13.13
N LYS A 209 -22.16 20.01 -11.92
CA LYS A 209 -23.29 20.90 -11.59
C LYS A 209 -23.25 22.19 -12.41
N GLU A 210 -22.09 22.84 -12.49
CA GLU A 210 -21.90 24.06 -13.27
C GLU A 210 -22.15 23.83 -14.76
N MET A 211 -21.59 22.75 -15.32
CA MET A 211 -21.78 22.41 -16.73
C MET A 211 -23.22 22.05 -17.07
N THR A 212 -23.90 21.29 -16.20
CA THR A 212 -25.31 20.91 -16.41
C THR A 212 -26.23 22.14 -16.31
N SER A 213 -25.93 23.06 -15.38
CA SER A 213 -26.69 24.31 -15.24
C SER A 213 -26.49 25.26 -16.43
N ALA A 214 -25.31 25.26 -17.06
CA ALA A 214 -25.00 26.15 -18.16
C ALA A 214 -25.39 25.60 -19.54
N LEU A 215 -25.30 24.28 -19.74
CA LEU A 215 -25.41 23.64 -21.06
C LEU A 215 -26.50 22.55 -21.15
N GLY A 216 -27.20 22.25 -20.05
CA GLY A 216 -28.18 21.15 -20.00
C GLY A 216 -27.55 19.76 -20.01
N VAL A 217 -28.32 18.73 -20.38
CA VAL A 217 -27.87 17.33 -20.43
C VAL A 217 -26.89 17.14 -21.60
N ARG A 218 -25.67 16.71 -21.30
CA ARG A 218 -24.58 16.57 -22.27
C ARG A 218 -23.75 15.31 -22.00
N ARG A 219 -23.01 14.85 -23.03
CA ARG A 219 -21.98 13.80 -22.89
C ARG A 219 -20.83 14.24 -21.98
N ALA A 220 -20.37 13.32 -21.15
CA ALA A 220 -19.29 13.56 -20.20
C ALA A 220 -18.00 14.07 -20.87
N THR A 221 -17.42 15.13 -20.33
CA THR A 221 -16.19 15.74 -20.84
C THR A 221 -14.97 14.86 -20.58
N GLN A 222 -13.86 15.14 -21.27
CA GLN A 222 -12.59 14.45 -20.97
C GLN A 222 -12.16 14.68 -19.51
N ALA A 223 -12.38 15.88 -18.96
CA ALA A 223 -12.07 16.20 -17.57
C ALA A 223 -12.96 15.39 -16.60
N GLU A 224 -14.26 15.27 -16.88
CA GLU A 224 -15.17 14.44 -16.07
C GLU A 224 -14.78 12.97 -16.07
N ARG A 225 -14.35 12.43 -17.22
CA ARG A 225 -13.87 11.05 -17.32
C ARG A 225 -12.60 10.83 -16.51
N ILE A 226 -11.63 11.75 -16.59
CA ILE A 226 -10.40 11.68 -15.81
C ILE A 226 -10.70 11.75 -14.31
N LEU A 227 -11.58 12.67 -13.89
CA LEU A 227 -11.99 12.80 -12.50
C LEU A 227 -12.71 11.54 -12.00
N SER A 228 -13.63 10.96 -12.78
CA SER A 228 -14.31 9.70 -12.44
C SER A 228 -13.31 8.55 -12.24
N LEU A 229 -12.37 8.40 -13.16
CA LEU A 229 -11.33 7.37 -13.06
C LEU A 229 -10.45 7.55 -11.81
N LEU A 230 -10.13 8.79 -11.44
CA LEU A 230 -9.39 9.08 -10.21
C LEU A 230 -10.18 8.71 -8.96
N ILE A 231 -11.49 8.97 -8.94
CA ILE A 231 -12.36 8.62 -7.82
C ILE A 231 -12.51 7.10 -7.70
N GLU A 232 -12.80 6.42 -8.81
CA GLU A 232 -12.97 4.97 -8.86
C GLU A 232 -11.70 4.24 -8.40
N SER A 233 -10.53 4.66 -8.89
CA SER A 233 -9.24 4.09 -8.46
C SER A 233 -8.89 4.41 -7.00
N GLY A 234 -9.23 5.61 -6.51
CA GLY A 234 -9.06 5.98 -5.09
C GLY A 234 -9.88 5.10 -4.16
N VAL A 235 -11.15 4.83 -4.51
CA VAL A 235 -12.03 3.93 -3.75
C VAL A 235 -11.48 2.51 -3.72
N ILE A 236 -11.04 1.97 -4.86
CA ILE A 236 -10.44 0.62 -4.94
C ILE A 236 -9.23 0.54 -4.01
N PHE A 237 -8.34 1.53 -4.03
CA PHE A 237 -7.17 1.54 -3.16
C PHE A 237 -7.53 1.60 -1.67
N CYS A 238 -8.52 2.41 -1.31
CA CYS A 238 -9.03 2.46 0.06
C CYS A 238 -9.56 1.09 0.53
N LEU A 239 -10.30 0.37 -0.32
CA LEU A 239 -10.81 -0.96 -0.01
C LEU A 239 -9.68 -1.98 0.20
N LEU A 240 -8.64 -1.93 -0.63
CA LEU A 240 -7.46 -2.80 -0.49
C LEU A 240 -6.69 -2.51 0.81
N GLN A 241 -6.53 -1.24 1.18
CA GLN A 241 -5.91 -0.86 2.45
C GLN A 241 -6.73 -1.32 3.66
N VAL A 242 -8.06 -1.19 3.62
CA VAL A 242 -8.97 -1.71 4.65
C VAL A 242 -8.81 -3.23 4.78
N GLN A 243 -8.77 -3.96 3.67
CA GLN A 243 -8.55 -5.40 3.68
C GLN A 243 -7.21 -5.77 4.36
N ILE A 244 -6.12 -5.05 4.05
CA ILE A 244 -4.81 -5.29 4.67
C ILE A 244 -4.87 -5.02 6.19
N LEU A 245 -5.53 -3.94 6.62
CA LEU A 245 -5.71 -3.65 8.04
C LEU A 245 -6.51 -4.73 8.75
N LEU A 246 -7.60 -5.21 8.14
CA LEU A 246 -8.41 -6.30 8.70
C LEU A 246 -7.59 -7.58 8.85
N LEU A 247 -6.81 -7.96 7.83
CA LEU A 247 -5.91 -9.11 7.90
C LEU A 247 -4.91 -8.99 9.06
N LYS A 248 -4.32 -7.80 9.25
CA LYS A 248 -3.40 -7.54 10.37
C LYS A 248 -4.07 -7.58 11.74
N VAL A 249 -5.30 -7.10 11.87
CA VAL A 249 -6.04 -7.13 13.14
C VAL A 249 -6.40 -8.58 13.50
N THR A 250 -6.86 -9.36 12.52
CA THR A 250 -7.22 -10.77 12.75
C THR A 250 -6.06 -11.66 13.17
N THR A 251 -4.82 -11.29 12.81
CA THR A 251 -3.61 -12.05 13.20
C THR A 251 -2.96 -11.56 14.50
N ASN A 252 -3.20 -10.31 14.93
CA ASN A 252 -2.68 -9.78 16.21
C ASN A 252 -3.58 -10.07 17.41
N ILE A 253 -4.86 -10.40 17.19
CA ILE A 253 -5.83 -10.76 18.26
C ILE A 253 -5.76 -12.26 18.61
N SER A 254 -5.07 -13.06 17.79
CA SER A 254 -4.78 -14.48 18.00
C SER A 254 -3.36 -14.73 18.46
#